data_AF-A0A373DGZ0-F1
#
_entry.id   AF-A0A373DGZ0-F1
#
_cell.length_a   1.000
_cell.length_b   1.000
_cell.length_c   1.000
_cell.angle_alpha   90.00
_cell.angle_beta   90.00
_cell.angle_gamma   90.00
#
_symmetry.space_group_name_H-M   'P 1'
#
loop_
_entity.id
_entity.type
_entity.pdbx_description
1 polymer ?
#
loop_
_entity_poly.entity_id
_entity_poly.type
_entity_poly.pdbx_seq_one_letter_code
_entity_poly.pdbx_strand_id
1 'polypeptide(L)'
;MGMDVYGKAPTTDAGEYFRNNVWWWHPLADFLLTTYPDLTEACTYWHSNDGDGLDAATSLALAEAIERDLASGKVAEYARRYEAEVGALPDEECTICRGAGIRTDAIGQEYGYDQPRDPDTGKGGCNGCSGTGRTPAWETHYPFDAENVKGFAAFLRGCGGFEIC
;
A
#
# COMPACT_ATOMS: atom_id res chain seq x y z
N MET A 1 5.34 -8.52 -4.23
CA MET A 1 4.86 -9.74 -3.55
C MET A 1 3.36 -9.59 -3.35
N GLY A 2 2.59 -10.68 -3.41
CA GLY A 2 1.14 -10.64 -3.15
C GLY A 2 0.89 -10.53 -1.65
N MET A 3 -0.23 -9.92 -1.26
CA MET A 3 -0.79 -9.95 0.09
C MET A 3 -2.27 -10.33 -0.05
N ASP A 4 -2.48 -11.37 -0.85
CA ASP A 4 -3.80 -11.82 -1.26
C ASP A 4 -4.47 -12.51 -0.05
N VAL A 5 -5.75 -12.22 0.20
CA VAL A 5 -6.43 -12.69 1.41
C VAL A 5 -7.51 -13.69 1.05
N TYR A 6 -7.53 -14.85 1.71
CA TYR A 6 -8.46 -15.93 1.43
C TYR A 6 -9.36 -16.20 2.63
N GLY A 7 -10.66 -16.41 2.37
CA GLY A 7 -11.61 -16.83 3.39
C GLY A 7 -11.45 -18.30 3.73
N LYS A 8 -11.54 -18.64 5.03
CA LYS A 8 -11.38 -20.02 5.53
C LYS A 8 -12.66 -20.86 5.36
N ALA A 9 -13.82 -20.24 5.51
CA ALA A 9 -15.13 -20.89 5.35
C ALA A 9 -16.14 -19.87 4.81
N PRO A 10 -15.93 -19.39 3.58
CA PRO A 10 -16.72 -18.28 3.05
C PRO A 10 -18.19 -18.66 2.89
N THR A 11 -19.05 -17.70 3.20
CA THR A 11 -20.52 -17.79 3.11
C THR A 11 -21.08 -16.91 2.00
N THR A 12 -20.23 -16.09 1.38
CA THR A 12 -20.54 -15.24 0.24
C THR A 12 -19.37 -15.25 -0.73
N ASP A 13 -19.65 -15.00 -2.02
CA ASP A 13 -18.62 -14.87 -3.05
C ASP A 13 -17.56 -13.82 -2.70
N ALA A 14 -17.99 -12.69 -2.10
CA ALA A 14 -17.09 -11.63 -1.67
C ALA A 14 -16.15 -12.06 -0.54
N GLY A 15 -16.56 -13.03 0.29
CA GLY A 15 -15.75 -13.57 1.38
C GLY A 15 -14.72 -14.62 0.94
N GLU A 16 -14.76 -15.09 -0.30
CA GLU A 16 -13.82 -16.12 -0.77
C GLU A 16 -12.40 -15.59 -0.92
N TYR A 17 -12.27 -14.38 -1.48
CA TYR A 17 -10.98 -13.81 -1.87
C TYR A 17 -11.03 -12.30 -1.91
N PHE A 18 -10.05 -11.67 -1.28
CA PHE A 18 -9.78 -10.25 -1.38
C PHE A 18 -8.38 -10.04 -1.96
N ARG A 19 -8.35 -9.62 -3.21
CA ARG A 19 -7.09 -9.31 -3.92
C ARG A 19 -6.52 -8.01 -3.37
N ASN A 20 -5.33 -8.08 -2.80
CA ASN A 20 -4.60 -6.88 -2.45
C ASN A 20 -3.10 -7.10 -2.64
N ASN A 21 -2.44 -6.18 -3.33
CA ASN A 21 -0.98 -6.28 -3.48
C ASN A 21 -0.29 -5.55 -2.32
N VAL A 22 1.01 -5.82 -2.13
CA VAL A 22 1.80 -5.26 -1.04
C VAL A 22 1.67 -3.74 -0.87
N TRP A 23 1.61 -2.97 -1.95
CA TRP A 23 1.54 -1.51 -1.92
C TRP A 23 0.25 -0.97 -1.29
N TRP A 24 -0.85 -1.69 -1.51
CA TRP A 24 -2.17 -1.32 -1.01
C TRP A 24 -2.52 -2.03 0.30
N TRP A 25 -1.86 -3.15 0.60
CA TRP A 25 -2.09 -3.92 1.81
C TRP A 25 -1.45 -3.28 3.04
N HIS A 26 -0.21 -2.79 2.97
CA HIS A 26 0.44 -2.19 4.14
C HIS A 26 -0.35 -1.00 4.71
N PRO A 27 -0.79 0.00 3.92
CA PRO A 27 -1.59 1.11 4.45
C PRO A 27 -2.94 0.69 5.02
N LEU A 28 -3.57 -0.33 4.41
CA LEU A 28 -4.80 -0.91 4.93
C LEU A 28 -4.55 -1.56 6.29
N ALA A 29 -3.52 -2.40 6.40
CA ALA A 29 -3.14 -3.07 7.65
C ALA A 29 -2.79 -2.05 8.75
N ASP A 30 -2.01 -1.02 8.46
CA ASP A 30 -1.65 0.05 9.41
C ASP A 30 -2.90 0.78 9.94
N PHE A 31 -3.83 1.10 9.03
CA PHE A 31 -5.11 1.70 9.41
C PHE A 31 -5.91 0.79 10.34
N LEU A 32 -5.99 -0.51 10.04
CA LEU A 32 -6.72 -1.48 10.85
C LEU A 32 -6.10 -1.64 12.25
N LEU A 33 -4.79 -1.84 12.31
CA LEU A 33 -4.02 -1.97 13.55
C LEU A 33 -4.15 -0.73 14.44
N THR A 34 -4.13 0.46 13.84
CA THR A 34 -4.23 1.73 14.56
C THR A 34 -5.65 2.01 15.03
N THR A 35 -6.65 1.69 14.20
CA THR A 35 -8.05 2.08 14.44
C THR A 35 -8.82 1.05 15.26
N TYR A 36 -8.47 -0.23 15.14
CA TYR A 36 -9.15 -1.35 15.78
C TYR A 36 -8.16 -2.31 16.48
N PRO A 37 -7.29 -1.83 17.39
CA PRO A 37 -6.26 -2.66 18.02
C PRO A 37 -6.85 -3.91 18.69
N ASP A 38 -7.95 -3.75 19.44
CA ASP A 38 -8.61 -4.86 20.15
C ASP A 38 -9.21 -5.92 19.20
N LEU A 39 -9.53 -5.57 17.95
CA LEU A 39 -10.09 -6.49 16.95
C LEU A 39 -9.03 -7.07 16.01
N THR A 40 -7.79 -6.56 16.09
CA THR A 40 -6.68 -6.98 15.22
C THR A 40 -5.61 -7.76 15.98
N GLU A 41 -5.63 -7.75 17.32
CA GLU A 41 -4.61 -8.37 18.18
C GLU A 41 -4.40 -9.87 17.95
N ALA A 42 -5.44 -10.60 17.52
CA ALA A 42 -5.38 -12.04 17.31
C ALA A 42 -4.57 -12.43 16.07
N CYS A 43 -4.45 -11.53 15.09
CA CYS A 43 -3.52 -11.68 13.96
C CYS A 43 -2.25 -10.90 14.28
N THR A 44 -1.14 -11.61 14.40
CA THR A 44 0.17 -11.06 14.79
C THR A 44 0.92 -10.51 13.57
N TYR A 45 0.77 -11.16 12.42
CA TYR A 45 1.62 -10.94 11.24
C TYR A 45 0.88 -10.26 10.07
N TRP A 46 0.21 -9.14 10.35
CA TRP A 46 -0.50 -8.35 9.32
C TRP A 46 0.34 -7.90 8.13
N HIS A 47 1.66 -7.83 8.26
CA HIS A 47 2.57 -7.43 7.19
C HIS A 47 3.34 -8.61 6.57
N SER A 48 2.93 -9.83 6.91
CA SER A 48 3.45 -11.08 6.38
C SER A 48 2.38 -11.80 5.58
N ASN A 49 2.81 -12.66 4.67
CA ASN A 49 1.95 -13.50 3.86
C ASN A 49 2.16 -14.99 4.21
N ASP A 50 2.25 -15.25 5.50
CA ASP A 50 2.58 -16.55 6.09
C ASP A 50 1.36 -17.40 6.48
N GLY A 51 0.15 -16.94 6.13
CA GLY A 51 -1.11 -17.60 6.44
C GLY A 51 -1.74 -17.18 7.77
N ASP A 52 -1.19 -16.20 8.48
CA ASP A 52 -1.86 -15.62 9.65
C ASP A 52 -3.16 -14.87 9.28
N GLY A 53 -4.07 -14.72 10.22
CA GLY A 53 -5.34 -14.02 10.01
C GLY A 53 -6.33 -14.20 11.15
N LEU A 54 -7.56 -13.73 10.97
CA LEU A 54 -8.58 -13.73 12.02
C LEU A 54 -9.54 -14.91 11.90
N ASP A 55 -10.22 -15.21 13.01
CA ASP A 55 -11.34 -16.16 13.03
C ASP A 55 -12.64 -15.52 12.52
N ALA A 56 -13.71 -16.32 12.43
CA ALA A 56 -15.00 -15.87 11.92
C ALA A 56 -15.64 -14.76 12.77
N ALA A 57 -15.59 -14.90 14.10
CA ALA A 57 -16.24 -13.97 15.01
C ALA A 57 -15.56 -12.60 14.99
N THR A 58 -14.23 -12.60 15.02
CA THR A 58 -13.42 -11.37 15.01
C THR A 58 -13.46 -10.70 13.64
N SER A 59 -13.42 -11.46 12.55
CA SER A 59 -13.62 -10.93 11.19
C SER A 59 -14.96 -10.20 11.05
N LEU A 60 -16.06 -10.80 11.54
CA LEU A 60 -17.37 -10.17 11.50
C LEU A 60 -17.43 -8.89 12.34
N ALA A 61 -16.90 -8.93 13.57
CA ALA A 61 -16.84 -7.76 14.44
C ALA A 61 -16.03 -6.60 13.83
N LEU A 62 -14.91 -6.93 13.16
CA LEU A 62 -14.09 -5.96 12.43
C LEU A 62 -14.85 -5.37 11.24
N ALA A 63 -15.56 -6.20 10.46
CA ALA A 63 -16.40 -5.72 9.36
C ALA A 63 -17.44 -4.69 9.83
N GLU A 64 -18.16 -5.00 10.91
CA GLU A 64 -19.15 -4.09 11.49
C GLU A 64 -18.52 -2.79 12.00
N ALA A 65 -17.32 -2.85 12.58
CA ALA A 65 -16.60 -1.67 13.02
C ALA A 65 -16.18 -0.77 11.85
N ILE A 66 -15.61 -1.36 10.80
CA ILE A 66 -15.21 -0.63 9.60
C ILE A 66 -16.41 0.04 8.95
N GLU A 67 -17.55 -0.65 8.86
CA GLU A 67 -18.74 -0.10 8.20
C GLU A 67 -19.40 1.04 8.97
N ARG A 68 -19.37 1.01 10.31
CA ARG A 68 -19.77 2.17 11.12
C ARG A 68 -18.88 3.37 10.82
N ASP A 69 -17.58 3.14 10.67
CA ASP A 69 -16.61 4.21 10.38
C ASP A 69 -16.68 4.71 8.92
N LEU A 70 -17.04 3.83 7.98
CA LEU A 70 -17.39 4.21 6.60
C LEU A 70 -18.64 5.08 6.59
N ALA A 71 -19.70 4.66 7.28
CA ALA A 71 -20.98 5.38 7.33
C ALA A 71 -20.88 6.75 8.02
N SER A 72 -20.01 6.88 9.02
CA SER A 72 -19.75 8.15 9.71
C SER A 72 -18.82 9.09 8.94
N GLY A 73 -18.15 8.62 7.89
CA GLY A 73 -17.18 9.39 7.12
C GLY A 73 -15.77 9.43 7.72
N LYS A 74 -15.52 8.73 8.84
CA LYS A 74 -14.21 8.66 9.50
C LYS A 74 -13.13 8.04 8.61
N VAL A 75 -13.48 7.03 7.81
CA VAL A 75 -12.52 6.44 6.84
C VAL A 75 -12.15 7.45 5.74
N ALA A 76 -13.12 8.23 5.26
CA ALA A 76 -12.85 9.27 4.27
C ALA A 76 -11.99 10.40 4.84
N GLU A 77 -12.16 10.74 6.12
CA GLU A 77 -11.28 11.67 6.82
C GLU A 77 -9.86 11.13 6.96
N TYR A 78 -9.71 9.85 7.34
CA TYR A 78 -8.41 9.19 7.39
C TYR A 78 -7.72 9.22 6.03
N ALA A 79 -8.42 8.87 4.95
CA ALA A 79 -7.86 8.87 3.60
C ALA A 79 -7.34 10.25 3.18
N ARG A 80 -8.11 11.32 3.43
CA ARG A 80 -7.66 12.70 3.15
C ARG A 80 -6.43 13.09 3.96
N ARG A 81 -6.38 12.71 5.24
CA ARG A 81 -5.22 12.98 6.10
C ARG A 81 -3.99 12.24 5.58
N TYR A 82 -4.13 10.95 5.28
CA TYR A 82 -3.06 10.11 4.75
C TYR A 82 -2.49 10.68 3.46
N GLU A 83 -3.35 11.04 2.50
CA GLU A 83 -2.93 11.65 1.23
C GLU A 83 -2.19 12.98 1.46
N ALA A 84 -2.67 13.83 2.37
CA ALA A 84 -2.01 15.09 2.70
C ALA A 84 -0.64 14.89 3.37
N GLU A 85 -0.52 13.91 4.28
CA GLU A 85 0.74 13.59 4.96
C GLU A 85 1.78 13.02 3.99
N VAL A 86 1.38 12.03 3.17
CA VAL A 86 2.26 11.41 2.18
C VAL A 86 2.64 12.38 1.06
N GLY A 87 1.69 13.19 0.58
CA GLY A 87 1.93 14.20 -0.45
C GLY A 87 2.81 15.37 0.03
N ALA A 88 2.95 15.56 1.34
CA ALA A 88 3.84 16.56 1.93
C ALA A 88 5.26 16.04 2.18
N LEU A 89 5.53 14.75 1.94
CA LEU A 89 6.87 14.19 2.12
C LEU A 89 7.86 14.83 1.14
N PRO A 90 9.07 15.19 1.60
CA PRO A 90 10.07 15.77 0.73
C PRO A 90 10.63 14.73 -0.22
N ASP A 91 11.01 15.16 -1.43
CA ASP A 91 11.76 14.31 -2.35
C ASP A 91 13.11 13.88 -1.75
N GLU A 92 13.41 12.60 -1.90
CA GLU A 92 14.64 11.98 -1.43
C GLU A 92 15.74 12.12 -2.47
N GLU A 93 16.99 12.05 -2.00
CA GLU A 93 18.12 11.99 -2.90
C GLU A 93 18.08 10.68 -3.71
N CYS A 94 18.19 10.78 -5.03
CA CYS A 94 18.20 9.61 -5.89
C CYS A 94 19.46 8.78 -5.63
N THR A 95 19.29 7.57 -5.11
CA THR A 95 20.39 6.67 -4.73
C THR A 95 21.22 6.17 -5.92
N ILE A 96 20.63 6.07 -7.11
CA ILE A 96 21.31 5.61 -8.33
C ILE A 96 22.37 6.62 -8.79
N CYS A 97 22.05 7.92 -8.74
CA CYS A 97 22.97 8.98 -9.16
C CYS A 97 23.58 9.76 -7.99
N ARG A 98 23.18 9.48 -6.75
CA ARG A 98 23.60 10.21 -5.54
C ARG A 98 23.39 11.72 -5.68
N GLY A 99 22.18 12.10 -6.08
CA GLY A 99 21.81 13.50 -6.27
C GLY A 99 22.32 14.17 -7.55
N ALA A 100 23.15 13.50 -8.36
CA ALA A 100 23.81 14.15 -9.51
C ALA A 100 22.88 14.45 -10.69
N GLY A 101 21.73 13.77 -10.80
CA GLY A 101 20.83 13.87 -11.95
C GLY A 101 21.33 13.15 -13.21
N ILE A 102 22.58 12.69 -13.24
CA ILE A 102 23.16 11.86 -14.30
C ILE A 102 23.77 10.59 -13.70
N ARG A 103 23.77 9.50 -14.46
CA ARG A 103 24.33 8.23 -14.02
C ARG A 103 25.66 8.03 -14.75
N THR A 104 26.77 8.01 -14.02
CA THR A 104 28.13 7.98 -14.61
C THR A 104 28.82 6.62 -14.47
N ASP A 105 28.12 5.60 -13.97
CA ASP A 105 28.63 4.23 -13.94
C ASP A 105 28.60 3.61 -15.35
N ALA A 106 29.09 2.37 -15.50
CA ALA A 106 29.16 1.70 -16.79
C ALA A 106 27.79 1.60 -17.48
N ILE A 107 26.72 1.38 -16.70
CA ILE A 107 25.33 1.34 -17.22
C ILE A 107 24.93 2.72 -17.75
N GLY A 108 25.27 3.78 -17.01
CA GLY A 108 24.97 5.13 -17.43
C GLY A 108 25.66 5.53 -18.73
N GLN A 109 26.93 5.14 -18.91
CA GLN A 109 27.67 5.37 -20.15
C GLN A 109 27.14 4.53 -21.31
N GLU A 110 26.83 3.25 -21.08
CA GLU A 110 26.33 2.33 -22.10
C GLU A 110 24.99 2.79 -22.69
N TYR A 111 24.09 3.29 -21.84
CA TYR A 111 22.74 3.68 -22.25
C TYR A 111 22.54 5.20 -22.40
N GLY A 112 23.61 6.01 -22.26
CA GLY A 112 23.56 7.46 -22.44
C GLY A 112 22.84 8.23 -21.33
N TYR A 113 22.75 7.67 -20.12
CA TYR A 113 22.24 8.35 -18.92
C TYR A 113 23.27 9.24 -18.21
N ASP A 114 24.51 9.24 -18.72
CA ASP A 114 25.63 10.07 -18.28
C ASP A 114 25.59 11.50 -18.85
N GLN A 115 24.69 11.74 -19.82
CA GLN A 115 24.43 13.06 -20.40
C GLN A 115 23.26 13.76 -19.70
N PRO A 116 23.16 15.10 -19.71
CA PRO A 116 21.99 15.82 -19.24
C PRO A 116 20.71 15.37 -19.98
N ARG A 117 19.56 15.47 -19.29
CA ARG A 117 18.29 15.11 -19.91
C ARG A 117 17.88 16.15 -20.95
N ASP A 118 17.68 15.68 -22.17
CA ASP A 118 17.15 16.44 -23.29
C ASP A 118 15.65 16.67 -23.08
N PRO A 119 15.17 17.93 -23.02
CA PRO A 119 13.76 18.23 -22.81
C PRO A 119 12.88 17.91 -24.01
N ASP A 120 13.43 17.92 -25.24
CA ASP A 120 12.69 17.68 -26.47
C ASP A 120 12.51 16.18 -26.73
N THR A 121 13.54 15.39 -26.44
CA THR A 121 13.52 13.94 -26.69
C THR A 121 13.29 13.09 -25.44
N GLY A 122 13.46 13.67 -24.26
CA GLY A 122 13.39 12.96 -22.97
C GLY A 122 14.56 12.03 -22.67
N LYS A 123 15.55 11.94 -23.58
CA LYS A 123 16.74 11.08 -23.46
C LYS A 123 17.80 11.72 -22.57
N GLY A 124 18.71 10.92 -22.04
CA GLY A 124 19.68 11.38 -21.05
C GLY A 124 19.09 11.54 -19.66
N GLY A 125 19.94 11.91 -18.71
CA GLY A 125 19.64 11.93 -17.28
C GLY A 125 19.62 10.54 -16.68
N CYS A 126 19.83 10.47 -15.36
CA CYS A 126 19.72 9.24 -14.60
C CYS A 126 18.33 8.63 -14.79
N ASN A 127 18.28 7.35 -15.15
CA ASN A 127 17.04 6.61 -15.39
C ASN A 127 16.17 6.43 -14.14
N GLY A 128 16.75 6.57 -12.94
CA GLY A 128 16.01 6.50 -11.68
C GLY A 128 15.23 7.75 -11.32
N CYS A 129 15.75 8.93 -11.65
CA CYS A 129 15.15 10.22 -11.28
C CYS A 129 14.79 11.10 -12.48
N SER A 130 14.98 10.60 -13.70
CA SER A 130 14.73 11.36 -14.94
C SER A 130 15.45 12.72 -14.97
N GLY A 131 16.70 12.77 -14.47
CA GLY A 131 17.52 13.98 -14.55
C GLY A 131 17.46 14.92 -13.34
N THR A 132 16.55 14.71 -12.39
CA THR A 132 16.30 15.68 -11.30
C THR A 132 17.29 15.55 -10.13
N GLY A 133 17.97 14.41 -10.03
CA GLY A 133 18.76 14.04 -8.83
C GLY A 133 17.90 13.62 -7.63
N ARG A 134 16.57 13.64 -7.77
CA ARG A 134 15.62 13.46 -6.68
C ARG A 134 14.51 12.49 -7.07
N THR A 135 14.02 11.70 -6.12
CA THR A 135 12.86 10.82 -6.32
C THR A 135 11.82 11.12 -5.25
N PRO A 136 10.52 10.93 -5.54
CA PRO A 136 9.51 10.95 -4.49
C PRO A 136 9.89 10.01 -3.35
N ALA A 137 9.53 10.37 -2.12
CA ALA A 137 9.73 9.52 -0.95
C ALA A 137 9.06 8.15 -1.16
N TRP A 138 9.69 7.08 -0.65
CA TRP A 138 9.24 5.71 -0.90
C TRP A 138 7.79 5.45 -0.48
N GLU A 139 7.35 6.10 0.59
CA GLU A 139 5.99 6.03 1.14
C GLU A 139 4.93 6.47 0.12
N THR A 140 5.28 7.32 -0.84
CA THR A 140 4.36 7.77 -1.91
C THR A 140 3.90 6.63 -2.82
N HIS A 141 4.56 5.47 -2.77
CA HIS A 141 4.15 4.27 -3.50
C HIS A 141 3.06 3.46 -2.80
N TYR A 142 2.67 3.81 -1.57
CA TYR A 142 1.71 3.07 -0.76
C TYR A 142 0.41 3.86 -0.62
N PRO A 143 -0.54 3.76 -1.58
CA PRO A 143 -1.77 4.51 -1.51
C PRO A 143 -2.76 3.94 -0.48
N PHE A 144 -3.60 4.81 0.05
CA PHE A 144 -4.75 4.45 0.90
C PHE A 144 -6.05 4.95 0.25
N ASP A 145 -7.06 4.09 0.16
CA ASP A 145 -8.36 4.43 -0.45
C ASP A 145 -9.52 3.83 0.34
N ALA A 146 -10.59 4.62 0.48
CA ALA A 146 -11.80 4.23 1.20
C ALA A 146 -12.58 3.12 0.48
N GLU A 147 -12.55 3.05 -0.85
CA GLU A 147 -13.20 1.94 -1.56
C GLU A 147 -12.45 0.62 -1.35
N ASN A 148 -11.12 0.65 -1.19
CA ASN A 148 -10.35 -0.54 -0.79
C ASN A 148 -10.77 -1.05 0.60
N VAL A 149 -10.91 -0.14 1.57
CA VAL A 149 -11.39 -0.45 2.94
C VAL A 149 -12.79 -1.05 2.91
N LYS A 150 -13.67 -0.50 2.09
CA LYS A 150 -15.04 -1.01 1.89
C LYS A 150 -15.06 -2.39 1.25
N GLY A 151 -14.20 -2.64 0.26
CA GLY A 151 -14.00 -3.97 -0.32
C GLY A 151 -13.57 -4.99 0.74
N PHE A 152 -12.63 -4.60 1.62
CA PHE A 152 -12.18 -5.47 2.70
C PHE A 152 -13.27 -5.74 3.73
N ALA A 153 -14.09 -4.74 4.10
CA ALA A 153 -15.24 -4.96 4.99
C ALA A 153 -16.25 -5.95 4.40
N ALA A 154 -16.53 -5.84 3.10
CA ALA A 154 -17.42 -6.78 2.40
C ALA A 154 -16.86 -8.22 2.39
N PHE A 155 -15.55 -8.37 2.22
CA PHE A 155 -14.86 -9.65 2.36
C PHE A 155 -15.00 -10.22 3.78
N LEU A 156 -14.66 -9.42 4.79
CA LEU A 156 -14.67 -9.84 6.20
C LEU A 156 -16.04 -10.34 6.66
N ARG A 157 -17.14 -9.70 6.20
CA ARG A 157 -18.51 -10.14 6.51
C ARG A 157 -18.79 -11.59 6.14
N GLY A 158 -18.22 -12.05 5.03
CA GLY A 158 -18.53 -13.34 4.44
C GLY A 158 -17.46 -14.41 4.65
N CYS A 159 -16.25 -14.06 5.07
CA CYS A 159 -15.07 -14.93 4.94
C CYS A 159 -15.05 -16.18 5.85
N GLY A 160 -15.78 -16.16 6.97
CA GLY A 160 -15.70 -17.25 7.96
C GLY A 160 -14.34 -17.32 8.68
N GLY A 161 -13.62 -16.19 8.74
CA GLY A 161 -12.20 -16.10 9.10
C GLY A 161 -11.33 -16.05 7.85
N PHE A 162 -10.09 -15.59 7.97
CA PHE A 162 -9.20 -15.44 6.83
C PHE A 162 -7.75 -15.82 7.12
N GLU A 163 -6.97 -15.88 6.05
CA GLU A 163 -5.50 -15.99 6.03
C GLU A 163 -4.91 -15.06 4.96
N ILE A 164 -3.72 -14.51 5.22
CA ILE A 164 -2.98 -13.61 4.33
C ILE A 164 -1.87 -14.41 3.63
N CYS A 165 -1.84 -14.39 2.29
CA CYS A 165 -1.03 -15.26 1.43
C CYS A 165 -0.27 -14.52 0.30
#